data_AF-A0A7X5JL27-F1
#
_entry.id   AF-A0A7X5JL27-F1
#
_cell.length_a   1.000
_cell.length_b   1.000
_cell.length_c   1.000
_cell.angle_alpha   90.00
_cell.angle_beta   90.00
_cell.angle_gamma   90.00
#
_symmetry.space_group_name_H-M   'P 1'
#
loop_
_entity.id
_entity.type
_entity.pdbx_description
1 polymer ?
#
loop_
_entity_poly.entity_id
_entity_poly.type
_entity_poly.pdbx_seq_one_letter_code
_entity_poly.pdbx_strand_id
1 'polypeptide(L)'
;MLAVYLGIYIFLLAILWGFFFVARHHALKFGGYSSNIAPVTNVLFIVMIVLSIVGAVMIFSLDLQNSFIELPTIDSSETPAQEVYY
;
A
#
# COMPACT_ATOMS: atom_id res chain seq x y z
N MET A 1 -13.63 -0.95 -0.23
CA MET A 1 -12.66 -0.58 0.82
C MET A 1 -11.26 -0.31 0.26
N LEU A 2 -10.75 -1.11 -0.69
CA LEU A 2 -9.45 -0.93 -1.34
C LEU A 2 -9.13 0.52 -1.74
N ALA A 3 -10.04 1.16 -2.48
CA ALA A 3 -9.83 2.52 -3.00
C ALA A 3 -9.60 3.56 -1.88
N VAL A 4 -10.25 3.38 -0.72
CA VAL A 4 -10.08 4.26 0.44
C VAL A 4 -8.71 4.04 1.07
N TYR A 5 -8.29 2.78 1.26
CA TYR A 5 -6.96 2.45 1.78
C TYR A 5 -5.84 2.93 0.85
N LEU A 6 -6.01 2.73 -0.47
CA LEU A 6 -5.07 3.21 -1.47
C LEU A 6 -4.99 4.74 -1.49
N GLY A 7 -6.14 5.44 -1.40
CA GLY A 7 -6.19 6.90 -1.36
C GLY A 7 -5.45 7.49 -0.16
N ILE A 8 -5.71 6.96 1.04
CA ILE A 8 -5.02 7.40 2.27
C ILE A 8 -3.53 7.08 2.20
N TYR A 9 -3.17 5.90 1.69
CA TYR A 9 -1.78 5.49 1.50
C TYR A 9 -1.02 6.46 0.58
N ILE A 10 -1.56 6.75 -0.61
CA ILE A 10 -0.94 7.67 -1.56
C ILE A 10 -0.84 9.09 -0.97
N PHE A 11 -1.86 9.55 -0.23
CA PHE A 11 -1.85 10.86 0.40
C PHE A 11 -0.73 10.99 1.45
N LEU A 12 -0.61 10.01 2.36
CA LEU A 12 0.47 9.99 3.35
C LEU A 12 1.85 9.86 2.68
N LEU A 13 1.94 9.04 1.64
CA LEU A 13 3.16 8.86 0.87
C LEU A 13 3.60 10.17 0.21
N ALA A 14 2.67 10.92 -0.39
CA ALA A 14 2.95 12.21 -0.99
C ALA A 14 3.48 13.22 0.03
N ILE A 15 2.91 13.25 1.24
CA ILE A 15 3.40 14.10 2.34
C ILE A 15 4.83 13.71 2.75
N LEU A 16 5.08 12.41 2.94
CA LEU A 16 6.38 11.84 3.27
C LEU A 16 7.44 12.19 2.22
N TRP A 17 7.10 12.05 0.94
CA TRP A 17 7.96 12.44 -0.17
C TRP A 17 8.20 13.95 -0.21
N GLY A 18 7.19 14.76 0.08
CA GLY A 18 7.32 16.23 0.20
C GLY A 18 8.36 16.63 1.26
N PHE A 19 8.25 16.07 2.46
CA PHE A 19 9.24 16.29 3.52
C PHE A 19 10.64 15.80 3.13
N PHE A 20 10.72 14.65 2.47
CA PHE A 20 12.00 14.12 1.98
C PHE A 20 12.66 15.06 0.96
N PHE A 21 11.89 15.64 0.03
CA PHE A 21 12.41 16.63 -0.93
C PHE A 21 12.98 17.85 -0.23
N VAL A 22 12.28 18.38 0.78
CA VAL A 22 12.77 19.50 1.59
C VAL A 22 14.07 19.10 2.31
N ALA A 23 14.09 17.93 2.96
CA ALA A 23 15.28 17.41 3.63
C ALA A 23 16.47 17.26 2.67
N ARG A 24 16.25 16.74 1.46
CA ARG A 24 17.27 16.60 0.42
C ARG A 24 17.78 17.96 -0.06
N HIS A 25 16.89 18.94 -0.24
CA HIS A 25 17.30 20.30 -0.59
C HIS A 25 18.21 20.92 0.48
N HIS A 26 17.85 20.75 1.76
CA HIS A 26 18.71 21.17 2.87
C HIS A 26 20.03 20.40 2.90
N ALA A 27 20.02 19.09 2.68
CA ALA A 27 21.22 18.26 2.65
C ALA A 27 22.23 18.72 1.59
N LEU A 28 21.74 19.13 0.41
CA LEU A 28 22.60 19.69 -0.65
C LEU A 28 23.19 21.04 -0.25
N LYS A 29 22.41 21.93 0.37
CA LYS A 29 22.89 23.22 0.87
C LYS A 29 23.97 23.07 1.96
N PHE A 30 23.84 22.04 2.80
CA PHE A 30 24.78 21.74 3.87
C PHE A 30 25.87 20.73 3.49
N GLY A 31 25.95 20.33 2.22
CA GLY A 31 26.92 19.32 1.75
C GLY A 31 28.38 19.71 1.98
N GLY A 32 28.68 21.02 2.08
CA GLY A 32 30.02 21.51 2.42
C GLY A 32 30.37 21.48 3.91
N TYR A 33 29.39 21.26 4.81
CA TYR A 33 29.59 21.29 6.26
C TYR A 33 29.85 19.91 6.87
N SER A 34 29.42 18.83 6.23
CA SER A 34 29.63 17.47 6.73
C SER A 34 29.62 16.45 5.61
N SER A 35 30.66 15.61 5.56
CA SER A 35 30.80 14.53 4.58
C SER A 35 29.72 13.45 4.71
N ASN A 36 29.04 13.37 5.86
CA ASN A 36 28.08 12.32 6.17
C ASN A 36 26.63 12.68 5.80
N ILE A 37 26.34 13.96 5.52
CA ILE A 37 24.97 14.40 5.18
C ILE A 37 24.50 13.80 3.85
N ALA A 38 25.37 13.78 2.85
CA ALA A 38 25.07 13.21 1.53
C ALA A 38 24.80 11.69 1.57
N PRO A 39 25.67 10.83 2.15
CA PRO A 39 25.41 9.39 2.19
C PRO A 39 24.18 9.05 3.04
N VAL A 40 23.95 9.73 4.17
CA VAL A 40 22.75 9.50 5.00
C VAL A 40 21.46 9.84 4.24
N THR A 41 21.45 10.96 3.51
CA THR A 41 20.29 11.35 2.69
C THR A 41 20.04 10.36 1.55
N ASN A 42 21.09 9.80 0.95
CA ASN A 42 20.96 8.76 -0.07
C ASN A 42 20.43 7.43 0.49
N VAL A 43 20.89 7.02 1.67
CA VAL A 43 20.34 5.83 2.35
C VAL A 43 18.87 6.06 2.68
N LEU A 44 18.52 7.24 3.19
CA LEU A 44 17.13 7.59 3.50
C LEU A 44 16.24 7.59 2.23
N PHE A 45 16.77 8.01 1.09
CA PHE A 45 16.07 7.91 -0.21
C PHE A 45 15.75 6.46 -0.57
N ILE A 46 16.74 5.57 -0.47
CA ILE A 46 16.57 4.14 -0.77
C ILE A 46 15.52 3.53 0.18
N VAL A 47 15.61 3.84 1.48
CA VAL A 47 14.63 3.38 2.48
C VAL A 47 13.22 3.85 2.12
N MET A 48 13.06 5.11 1.69
CA MET A 48 11.76 5.64 1.25
C MET A 48 11.19 4.91 0.04
N ILE A 49 12.02 4.58 -0.95
CA ILE A 49 11.60 3.78 -2.10
C ILE A 49 11.16 2.39 -1.65
N VAL A 50 11.93 1.73 -0.80
CA VAL A 50 11.59 0.40 -0.28
C VAL A 50 10.28 0.44 0.50
N LEU A 51 10.08 1.42 1.39
CA LEU A 51 8.81 1.61 2.11
C LEU A 51 7.64 1.82 1.15
N SER A 52 7.84 2.60 0.08
CA SER A 52 6.81 2.87 -0.93
C SER A 52 6.38 1.60 -1.68
N ILE A 53 7.32 0.69 -1.96
CA ILE A 53 7.03 -0.57 -2.64
C ILE A 53 6.37 -1.55 -1.67
N VAL A 54 6.95 -1.72 -0.48
CA VAL A 54 6.45 -2.65 0.54
C VAL A 54 5.03 -2.29 0.98
N GLY A 55 4.75 -1.00 1.21
CA GLY A 55 3.41 -0.53 1.57
C GLY A 55 2.37 -0.82 0.49
N ALA A 56 2.73 -0.61 -0.79
CA ALA A 56 1.84 -0.93 -1.90
C ALA A 56 1.57 -2.45 -1.97
N VAL A 57 2.61 -3.28 -1.91
CA VAL A 57 2.48 -4.74 -1.93
C VAL A 57 1.60 -5.25 -0.80
N MET A 58 1.74 -4.72 0.42
CA MET A 58 0.88 -5.12 1.54
C MET A 58 -0.60 -4.82 1.30
N ILE A 59 -0.92 -3.64 0.79
CA ILE A 59 -2.32 -3.25 0.52
C ILE A 59 -2.95 -4.21 -0.50
N PHE A 60 -2.24 -4.55 -1.57
CA PHE A 60 -2.75 -5.49 -2.58
C PHE A 60 -2.85 -6.93 -2.05
N SER A 61 -1.89 -7.38 -1.24
CA SER A 61 -1.95 -8.72 -0.63
C SER A 61 -3.15 -8.88 0.32
N LEU A 62 -3.47 -7.84 1.09
CA LEU A 62 -4.64 -7.86 1.99
C LEU A 62 -5.96 -7.90 1.21
N ASP A 63 -6.06 -7.17 0.11
CA ASP A 63 -7.25 -7.18 -0.75
C ASP A 63 -7.46 -8.53 -1.44
N LEU A 64 -6.37 -9.13 -1.93
CA LEU A 64 -6.40 -10.45 -2.54
C LEU A 64 -6.86 -11.52 -1.52
N GLN A 65 -6.40 -11.45 -0.27
CA GLN A 65 -6.84 -12.38 0.76
C GLN A 65 -8.34 -12.23 1.07
N ASN A 66 -8.86 -11.00 1.11
CA ASN A 66 -10.28 -10.75 1.39
C ASN A 66 -11.19 -11.24 0.26
N SER A 67 -10.77 -11.12 -1.00
CA SER A 67 -11.56 -11.60 -2.16
C SER A 67 -11.64 -13.14 -2.25
N PHE A 68 -10.69 -13.87 -1.68
CA PHE A 68 -10.74 -15.34 -1.62
C PHE A 68 -11.71 -15.89 -0.55
N ILE A 69 -12.08 -15.09 0.46
CA ILE A 69 -12.93 -15.53 1.58
C ILE A 69 -14.43 -15.37 1.26
N GLU A 70 -14.80 -14.48 0.33
CA GLU A 70 -16.16 -14.39 -0.21
C GLU A 70 -16.44 -15.52 -1.23
N LEU A 71 -16.45 -16.79 -0.79
CA LEU A 71 -17.10 -17.84 -1.58
C LEU A 71 -18.62 -17.60 -1.57
N PRO A 72 -19.32 -17.84 -2.70
CA PRO A 72 -20.78 -17.80 -2.71
C PRO A 72 -21.29 -18.84 -1.72
N THR A 73 -21.94 -18.39 -0.65
CA THR A 73 -22.84 -19.25 0.11
C THR A 73 -23.88 -19.73 -0.89
N ILE A 74 -23.77 -20.99 -1.32
CA ILE A 74 -24.80 -21.66 -2.10
C ILE A 74 -26.05 -21.59 -1.23
N ASP A 75 -26.99 -20.71 -1.61
CA ASP A 75 -28.29 -20.64 -0.99
C ASP A 75 -28.98 -21.97 -1.28
N SER A 76 -29.06 -22.81 -0.25
CA SER A 76 -29.60 -24.17 -0.36
C SER A 76 -31.13 -24.17 -0.32
N SER A 77 -31.77 -23.01 -0.50
CA SER A 77 -33.23 -22.87 -0.46
C SER A 77 -33.95 -23.23 -1.77
N GLU A 78 -33.25 -23.50 -2.87
CA GLU A 78 -33.89 -23.99 -4.11
C GLU A 78 -33.85 -25.52 -4.16
N THR A 79 -34.67 -26.16 -3.34
CA THR A 79 -35.10 -27.54 -3.59
C THR A 79 -36.18 -27.48 -4.69
N PRO A 80 -35.96 -28.01 -5.92
CA PRO A 80 -37.06 -28.16 -6.85
C PRO A 80 -38.03 -29.18 -6.24
N ALA A 81 -39.27 -28.75 -6.01
CA ALA A 81 -40.35 -29.63 -5.56
C ALA A 81 -40.45 -30.81 -6.55
N GLN A 82 -40.10 -31.99 -6.07
CA GLN A 82 -40.17 -33.23 -6.81
C GLN A 82 -41.66 -33.58 -7.01
N GLU A 83 -42.24 -33.28 -8.18
CA GLU A 83 -43.57 -33.78 -8.54
C GLU A 83 -43.49 -35.30 -8.76
N VAL A 84 -44.01 -36.05 -7.79
CA VAL A 84 -44.23 -37.50 -7.89
C VAL A 84 -45.59 -37.71 -8.56
N TYR A 85 -45.59 -38.10 -9.83
CA TYR A 85 -46.79 -38.62 -10.50
C TYR A 85 -46.95 -40.11 -10.17
N TYR A 86 -48.12 -40.47 -9.64
CA TYR A 86 -48.57 -41.86 -9.42
C TYR A 86 -48.99 -42.53 -10.73
#